data_AF-A0A950ZTU1-F1
#
_entry.id   AF-A0A950ZTU1-F1
#
_cell.length_a   1.000
_cell.length_b   1.000
_cell.length_c   1.000
_cell.angle_alpha   90.00
_cell.angle_beta   90.00
_cell.angle_gamma   90.00
#
_symmetry.space_group_name_H-M   'P 1'
#
loop_
_entity.id
_entity.type
_entity.pdbx_description
1 polymer ?
#
loop_
_entity_poly.entity_id
_entity_poly.type
_entity_poly.pdbx_seq_one_letter_code
_entity_poly.pdbx_strand_id
1 'polypeptide(L)'
;MAAVDLAPGEPNQRSDLRLFRLFGIQFTANWSWLLLLALLVYVAGSTFRMLRLDWTPPVLWSMAVVAALLSVASLYSHELAHALVARAFGIPVRTISLFLLGGMAHITRESPSPRAEFLIALAGPAVSLTIGVVAAVASMTLWTTAPPVAALGLWLATM
;
A
#
# COMPACT_ATOMS: atom_id res chain seq x y z
N MET A 1 38.31 5.33 36.26
CA MET A 1 38.71 5.00 34.87
C MET A 1 37.51 4.33 34.24
N ALA A 2 36.83 5.05 33.34
CA ALA A 2 35.47 4.74 32.89
C ALA A 2 35.43 3.48 32.01
N ALA A 3 34.54 2.55 32.37
CA ALA A 3 34.05 1.53 31.45
C ALA A 3 33.18 2.23 30.40
N VAL A 4 33.62 2.21 29.15
CA VAL A 4 32.80 2.58 28.00
C VAL A 4 31.78 1.46 27.82
N ASP A 5 30.56 1.71 28.29
CA ASP A 5 29.40 0.87 28.07
C ASP A 5 29.04 0.96 26.58
N LEU A 6 29.43 -0.07 25.82
CA LEU A 6 29.06 -0.23 24.42
C LEU A 6 27.58 -0.61 24.36
N ALA A 7 26.72 0.39 24.29
CA ALA A 7 25.34 0.18 23.88
C ALA A 7 25.34 -0.60 22.55
N PRO A 8 24.66 -1.75 22.44
CA PRO A 8 24.56 -2.46 21.18
C PRO A 8 23.89 -1.55 20.16
N GLY A 9 24.65 -1.16 19.12
CA GLY A 9 24.15 -0.34 18.04
C GLY A 9 22.87 -0.95 17.48
N GLU A 10 21.82 -0.14 17.39
CA GLU A 10 20.55 -0.58 16.82
C GLU A 10 20.79 -1.30 15.48
N PRO A 11 20.12 -2.44 15.24
CA PRO A 11 20.30 -3.19 14.01
C PRO A 11 20.09 -2.27 12.81
N ASN A 12 21.16 -2.14 12.03
CA ASN A 12 21.34 -1.36 10.82
C ASN A 12 20.05 -1.06 10.01
N GLN A 13 19.32 0.02 10.34
CA GLN A 13 18.20 0.56 9.54
C GLN A 13 18.66 1.30 8.26
N ARG A 14 19.77 0.90 7.64
CA ARG A 14 20.39 1.65 6.50
C ARG A 14 19.72 1.40 5.15
N SER A 15 18.70 0.54 5.05
CA SER A 15 18.07 0.15 3.78
C SER A 15 16.69 0.77 3.52
N ASP A 16 16.20 1.63 4.42
CA ASP A 16 14.84 2.20 4.33
C ASP A 16 14.89 3.61 3.75
N LEU A 17 14.29 3.78 2.58
CA LEU A 17 14.09 5.06 1.94
C LEU A 17 12.92 5.77 2.64
N ARG A 18 13.19 6.95 3.21
CA ARG A 18 12.14 7.81 3.78
C ARG A 18 11.44 8.54 2.64
N LEU A 19 10.14 8.27 2.47
CA LEU A 19 9.36 8.83 1.37
C LEU A 19 8.76 10.19 1.77
N PHE A 20 7.82 10.17 2.71
CA PHE A 20 7.12 11.37 3.18
C PHE A 20 6.55 11.16 4.58
N ARG A 21 6.02 12.22 5.19
CA ARG A 21 5.35 12.17 6.50
C ARG A 21 3.92 12.66 6.35
N LEU A 22 2.96 11.86 6.79
CA LEU A 22 1.53 12.18 6.76
C LEU A 22 0.88 11.83 8.09
N PHE A 23 0.02 12.70 8.61
CA PHE A 23 -0.58 12.60 9.95
C PHE A 23 0.43 12.41 11.10
N GLY A 24 1.71 12.77 10.91
CA GLY A 24 2.77 12.52 11.88
C GLY A 24 3.40 11.11 11.82
N ILE A 25 2.92 10.25 10.93
CA ILE A 25 3.47 8.91 10.66
C ILE A 25 4.47 9.01 9.51
N GLN A 26 5.65 8.40 9.67
CA GLN A 26 6.68 8.34 8.63
C GLN A 26 6.39 7.20 7.67
N PHE A 27 6.27 7.50 6.37
CA PHE A 27 6.19 6.51 5.31
C PHE A 27 7.59 6.18 4.85
N THR A 28 7.92 4.89 4.81
CA THR A 28 9.20 4.38 4.31
C THR A 28 8.99 3.24 3.33
N ALA A 29 10.03 2.96 2.55
CA ALA A 29 10.09 1.79 1.67
C ALA A 29 11.51 1.22 1.69
N ASN A 30 11.67 -0.06 1.94
CA ASN A 30 12.97 -0.72 1.83
C ASN A 30 13.24 -1.09 0.37
N TRP A 31 14.49 -1.25 -0.07
CA TRP A 31 14.82 -1.55 -1.48
C TRP A 31 14.05 -2.72 -2.12
N SER A 32 13.60 -3.71 -1.33
CA SER A 32 12.80 -4.83 -1.84
C SER A 32 11.41 -4.42 -2.35
N TRP A 33 10.93 -3.22 -2.00
CA TRP A 33 9.68 -2.67 -2.53
C TRP A 33 9.67 -2.52 -4.05
N LEU A 34 10.85 -2.31 -4.67
CA LEU A 34 10.97 -2.23 -6.13
C LEU A 34 10.64 -3.57 -6.80
N LEU A 35 10.89 -4.69 -6.11
CA LEU A 35 10.49 -6.01 -6.59
C LEU A 35 8.98 -6.18 -6.53
N LEU A 36 8.32 -5.68 -5.48
CA LEU A 36 6.84 -5.63 -5.42
C LEU A 36 6.28 -4.77 -6.55
N LEU A 37 6.86 -3.58 -6.77
CA LEU A 37 6.44 -2.70 -7.86
C LEU A 37 6.62 -3.37 -9.23
N ALA A 38 7.78 -3.98 -9.50
CA ALA A 38 8.03 -4.69 -10.75
C ALA A 38 7.07 -5.87 -10.94
N LEU A 39 6.78 -6.62 -9.87
CA LEU A 39 5.80 -7.70 -9.89
C LEU A 39 4.40 -7.18 -10.23
N LEU A 40 3.95 -6.11 -9.58
CA LEU A 40 2.65 -5.49 -9.86
C LEU A 40 2.55 -5.02 -11.31
N VAL A 41 3.61 -4.40 -11.85
CA VAL A 41 3.65 -4.00 -13.27
C VAL A 41 3.55 -5.21 -14.19
N TYR A 42 4.29 -6.28 -13.90
CA TYR A 42 4.26 -7.50 -14.71
C TYR A 42 2.89 -8.17 -14.70
N VAL A 43 2.26 -8.29 -13.52
CA VAL A 43 0.92 -8.88 -13.37
C VAL A 43 -0.12 -8.01 -14.05
N ALA A 44 -0.11 -6.69 -13.82
CA ALA A 44 -1.04 -5.75 -14.46
C ALA A 44 -0.93 -5.79 -15.99
N GLY A 45 0.30 -5.75 -16.53
CA GLY A 45 0.53 -5.84 -17.97
C GLY A 45 0.05 -7.17 -18.56
N SER A 46 0.28 -8.28 -17.86
CA SER A 46 -0.21 -9.60 -18.26
C SER A 46 -1.74 -9.68 -18.26
N THR A 47 -2.38 -9.12 -17.24
CA THR A 47 -3.84 -9.03 -17.14
C THR A 47 -4.43 -8.17 -18.26
N PHE A 48 -3.87 -6.98 -18.51
CA PHE A 48 -4.34 -6.10 -19.59
C PHE A 48 -4.16 -6.70 -20.98
N ARG A 49 -3.10 -7.50 -21.21
CA ARG A 49 -2.95 -8.28 -22.44
C ARG A 49 -4.07 -9.31 -22.59
N MET A 50 -4.46 -9.99 -21.51
CA MET A 50 -5.51 -11.00 -21.51
C MET A 50 -6.90 -10.39 -21.80
N LEU A 51 -7.12 -9.14 -21.42
CA LEU A 51 -8.35 -8.39 -21.73
C LEU A 51 -8.47 -7.99 -23.22
N ARG A 52 -7.43 -8.20 -24.04
CA ARG A 52 -7.43 -7.94 -25.49
C ARG A 52 -7.89 -6.52 -25.87
N LEU A 53 -7.39 -5.50 -25.17
CA LEU A 53 -7.87 -4.11 -25.27
C LEU A 53 -7.44 -3.34 -26.55
N ASP A 54 -6.95 -3.99 -27.60
CA ASP A 54 -6.42 -3.36 -28.83
C ASP A 54 -5.39 -2.23 -28.60
N TRP A 55 -4.73 -2.22 -27.43
CA TRP A 55 -3.75 -1.20 -27.09
C TRP A 55 -2.39 -1.46 -27.71
N THR A 56 -1.74 -0.37 -28.12
CA THR A 56 -0.32 -0.43 -28.49
C THR A 56 0.53 -0.83 -27.28
N PRO A 57 1.68 -1.50 -27.48
CA PRO A 57 2.56 -1.90 -26.38
C PRO A 57 2.94 -0.75 -25.42
N PRO A 58 3.22 0.49 -25.89
CA PRO A 58 3.50 1.62 -24.99
C PRO A 58 2.32 1.97 -24.09
N VAL A 59 1.08 2.01 -24.63
CA VAL A 59 -0.12 2.30 -23.84
C VAL A 59 -0.31 1.23 -22.78
N LEU A 60 -0.21 -0.05 -23.15
CA LEU A 60 -0.37 -1.17 -22.25
C LEU A 60 0.59 -1.13 -21.06
N TRP A 61 1.88 -0.95 -21.32
CA TRP A 61 2.87 -0.91 -20.25
C TRP A 61 2.78 0.38 -19.42
N SER A 62 2.39 1.51 -20.02
CA SER A 62 2.13 2.73 -19.26
C SER A 62 0.96 2.56 -18.28
N MET A 63 -0.14 1.92 -18.71
CA MET A 63 -1.27 1.62 -17.83
C MET A 63 -0.89 0.60 -16.75
N ALA A 64 -0.06 -0.39 -17.07
CA ALA A 64 0.45 -1.35 -16.07
C ALA A 64 1.28 -0.66 -14.97
N VAL A 65 2.09 0.34 -15.32
CA VAL A 65 2.84 1.16 -14.35
C VAL A 65 1.89 1.97 -13.48
N VAL A 66 0.90 2.62 -14.08
CA VAL A 66 -0.11 3.39 -13.32
C VAL A 66 -0.91 2.48 -12.38
N ALA A 67 -1.33 1.31 -12.87
CA ALA A 67 -2.02 0.30 -12.08
C ALA A 67 -1.21 -0.15 -10.86
N ALA A 68 0.09 -0.43 -11.04
CA ALA A 68 0.99 -0.81 -9.96
C ALA A 68 1.16 0.30 -8.92
N LEU A 69 1.31 1.56 -9.34
CA LEU A 69 1.41 2.71 -8.44
C LEU A 69 0.11 2.92 -7.64
N LEU A 70 -1.04 2.76 -8.31
CA LEU A 70 -2.35 2.83 -7.65
C LEU A 70 -2.54 1.70 -6.62
N SER A 71 -2.08 0.48 -6.91
CA SER A 71 -2.09 -0.63 -5.95
C SER A 71 -1.21 -0.34 -4.73
N VAL A 72 -0.01 0.22 -4.92
CA VAL A 72 0.86 0.63 -3.80
C VAL A 72 0.21 1.75 -2.98
N ALA A 73 -0.46 2.71 -3.62
CA ALA A 73 -1.19 3.76 -2.92
C ALA A 73 -2.39 3.20 -2.11
N SER A 74 -3.12 2.23 -2.68
CA SER A 74 -4.19 1.51 -1.99
C SER A 74 -3.66 0.75 -0.76
N LEU A 75 -2.53 0.04 -0.92
CA LEU A 75 -1.86 -0.67 0.17
C LEU A 75 -1.39 0.28 1.28
N TYR A 76 -0.80 1.43 0.94
CA TYR A 76 -0.48 2.44 1.95
C TYR A 76 -1.72 2.99 2.66
N SER A 77 -2.84 3.14 1.94
CA SER A 77 -4.11 3.58 2.52
C SER A 77 -4.69 2.54 3.48
N HIS A 78 -4.55 1.25 3.15
CA HIS A 78 -4.92 0.11 4.00
C HIS A 78 -4.15 0.16 5.34
N GLU A 79 -2.82 0.23 5.29
CA GLU A 79 -1.98 0.31 6.47
C GLU A 79 -2.22 1.60 7.28
N LEU A 80 -2.46 2.71 6.58
CA LEU A 80 -2.78 3.98 7.23
C LEU A 80 -4.10 3.88 8.00
N ALA A 81 -5.10 3.18 7.48
CA ALA A 81 -6.36 2.99 8.18
C ALA A 81 -6.17 2.24 9.50
N HIS A 82 -5.41 1.13 9.49
CA HIS A 82 -5.00 0.43 10.71
C HIS A 82 -4.31 1.37 11.70
N ALA A 83 -3.34 2.15 11.21
CA ALA A 83 -2.56 3.05 12.05
C ALA A 83 -3.38 4.18 12.67
N LEU A 84 -4.31 4.77 11.90
CA LEU A 84 -5.18 5.84 12.39
C LEU A 84 -6.17 5.34 13.45
N VAL A 85 -6.77 4.17 13.23
CA VAL A 85 -7.66 3.56 14.23
C VAL A 85 -6.89 3.15 15.49
N ALA A 86 -5.69 2.58 15.35
CA ALA A 86 -4.83 2.26 16.48
C ALA A 86 -4.49 3.51 17.32
N ARG A 87 -4.18 4.62 16.65
CA ARG A 87 -3.91 5.90 17.33
C ARG A 87 -5.14 6.48 18.02
N ALA A 88 -6.34 6.28 17.48
CA ALA A 88 -7.58 6.68 18.14
C ALA A 88 -7.80 5.93 19.47
N PHE A 89 -7.26 4.71 19.60
CA PHE A 89 -7.20 3.94 20.84
C PHE A 89 -5.96 4.22 21.70
N GLY A 90 -5.17 5.26 21.38
CA GLY A 90 -3.99 5.65 22.15
C GLY A 90 -2.75 4.78 21.91
N ILE A 91 -2.77 3.92 20.89
CA ILE A 91 -1.63 3.07 20.52
C ILE A 91 -0.70 3.86 19.59
N PRO A 92 0.56 4.14 19.99
CA PRO A 92 1.44 4.94 19.16
C PRO A 92 1.94 4.14 17.95
N VAL A 93 1.73 4.71 16.76
CA VAL A 93 2.26 4.23 15.48
C VAL A 93 3.16 5.32 14.90
N ARG A 94 4.43 4.99 14.65
CA ARG A 94 5.46 5.96 14.23
C ARG A 94 5.82 5.86 12.75
N THR A 95 5.80 4.64 12.21
CA THR A 95 6.28 4.34 10.87
C THR A 95 5.35 3.34 10.18
N ILE A 96 5.11 3.54 8.89
CA ILE A 96 4.53 2.56 7.97
C ILE A 96 5.59 2.28 6.91
N SER A 97 6.05 1.02 6.85
CA SER A 97 7.10 0.59 5.93
C SER A 97 6.53 -0.34 4.87
N LEU A 98 6.92 -0.15 3.61
CA LEU A 98 6.59 -1.05 2.52
C LEU A 98 7.80 -1.89 2.11
N PHE A 99 7.56 -3.17 1.82
CA PHE A 99 8.55 -4.17 1.44
C PHE A 99 7.93 -5.19 0.50
N LEU A 100 8.70 -6.18 0.04
CA LEU A 100 8.26 -7.14 -0.97
C LEU A 100 6.91 -7.83 -0.66
N LEU A 101 6.65 -8.20 0.60
CA LEU A 101 5.42 -8.93 0.97
C LEU A 101 4.25 -8.01 1.36
N GLY A 102 4.42 -6.69 1.33
CA GLY A 102 3.36 -5.74 1.66
C GLY A 102 3.82 -4.55 2.49
N GLY A 103 2.90 -4.00 3.28
CA GLY A 103 3.15 -2.96 4.25
C GLY A 103 3.14 -3.51 5.69
N MET A 104 3.87 -2.87 6.59
CA MET A 104 3.73 -3.11 8.03
C MET A 104 3.74 -1.77 8.77
N ALA A 105 2.68 -1.53 9.54
CA ALA A 105 2.65 -0.48 10.55
C ALA A 105 3.37 -0.94 11.82
N HIS A 106 4.36 -0.16 12.28
CA HIS A 106 5.09 -0.51 13.49
C HIS A 106 4.28 -0.15 14.75
N ILE A 107 3.49 -1.10 15.23
CA ILE A 107 2.68 -0.99 16.45
C ILE A 107 3.56 -1.33 17.66
N THR A 108 3.63 -0.42 18.63
CA THR A 108 4.60 -0.51 19.75
C THR A 108 3.98 -0.89 21.10
N ARG A 109 2.66 -1.07 21.16
CA ARG A 109 1.92 -1.49 22.37
C ARG A 109 0.83 -2.48 21.99
N GLU A 110 0.50 -3.36 22.92
CA GLU A 110 -0.68 -4.22 22.83
C GLU A 110 -1.97 -3.40 22.81
N SER A 111 -3.01 -3.97 22.19
CA SER A 111 -4.33 -3.35 22.14
C SER A 111 -4.97 -3.30 23.52
N PRO A 112 -5.62 -2.18 23.90
CA PRO A 112 -6.18 -2.01 25.24
C PRO A 112 -7.45 -2.83 25.50
N SER A 113 -8.06 -3.42 24.46
CA SER A 113 -9.25 -4.28 24.58
C SER A 113 -9.49 -5.11 23.31
N PRO A 114 -10.25 -6.21 23.39
CA PRO A 114 -10.66 -7.00 22.20
C PRO A 114 -11.42 -6.18 21.15
N ARG A 115 -12.21 -5.18 21.60
CA ARG A 115 -12.92 -4.27 20.70
C ARG A 115 -11.95 -3.40 19.90
N ALA A 116 -10.89 -2.90 20.53
CA ALA A 116 -9.87 -2.11 19.85
C ALA A 116 -9.17 -2.96 18.78
N GLU A 117 -8.78 -4.19 19.13
CA GLU A 117 -8.15 -5.13 18.20
C GLU A 117 -9.05 -5.43 16.99
N PHE A 118 -10.32 -5.73 17.22
CA PHE A 118 -11.29 -5.96 16.15
C PHE A 118 -11.46 -4.75 15.22
N LEU A 119 -11.61 -3.55 15.78
CA LEU A 119 -11.79 -2.33 14.98
C LEU A 119 -10.52 -1.95 14.22
N ILE A 120 -9.34 -2.13 14.82
CA ILE A 120 -8.06 -1.95 14.13
C ILE A 120 -7.99 -2.93 12.96
N ALA A 121 -8.21 -4.23 13.19
CA ALA A 121 -8.13 -5.26 12.15
C ALA A 121 -9.13 -5.04 11.00
N LEU A 122 -10.29 -4.44 11.26
CA LEU A 122 -11.29 -4.14 10.23
C LEU A 122 -10.97 -2.87 9.42
N ALA A 123 -10.18 -1.94 9.97
CA ALA A 123 -9.95 -0.63 9.37
C ALA A 123 -9.32 -0.69 7.96
N GLY A 124 -8.24 -1.45 7.80
CA GLY A 124 -7.58 -1.66 6.50
C GLY A 124 -8.52 -2.29 5.47
N PRO A 125 -9.12 -3.46 5.75
CA PRO A 125 -10.08 -4.10 4.85
C PRO A 125 -11.25 -3.20 4.46
N ALA A 126 -11.80 -2.41 5.38
CA ALA A 126 -12.90 -1.49 5.09
C ALA A 126 -12.47 -0.39 4.09
N VAL A 127 -11.26 0.16 4.23
CA VAL A 127 -10.71 1.14 3.28
C VAL A 127 -10.43 0.50 1.93
N SER A 128 -9.79 -0.67 1.88
CA SER A 128 -9.56 -1.38 0.62
C SER A 128 -10.85 -1.73 -0.11
N LEU A 129 -11.88 -2.20 0.62
CA LEU A 129 -13.19 -2.47 0.05
C LEU A 129 -13.83 -1.20 -0.52
N THR A 130 -13.73 -0.08 0.21
CA THR A 130 -14.26 1.21 -0.26
C THR A 130 -13.57 1.66 -1.54
N ILE A 131 -12.23 1.58 -1.60
CA ILE A 131 -11.45 1.89 -2.81
C ILE A 131 -11.88 0.98 -3.96
N GLY A 132 -12.00 -0.33 -3.72
CA GLY A 132 -12.39 -1.30 -4.74
C GLY A 132 -13.78 -1.05 -5.29
N VAL A 133 -14.76 -0.73 -4.44
CA VAL A 133 -16.14 -0.39 -4.87
C VAL A 133 -16.15 0.89 -5.71
N VAL A 134 -15.45 1.94 -5.28
CA VAL A 134 -15.35 3.19 -6.04
C VAL A 134 -14.69 2.95 -7.40
N ALA A 135 -13.62 2.16 -7.43
CA ALA A 135 -12.90 1.79 -8.64
C ALA A 135 -13.76 0.94 -9.59
N ALA A 136 -14.59 0.04 -9.06
CA ALA A 136 -15.53 -0.77 -9.84
C ALA A 136 -16.58 0.12 -10.51
N VAL A 137 -17.20 1.04 -9.75
CA VAL A 137 -18.18 1.99 -10.30
C VAL A 137 -17.56 2.88 -11.37
N ALA A 138 -16.34 3.39 -11.13
CA ALA A 138 -15.60 4.16 -12.12
C ALA A 138 -15.31 3.34 -13.38
N SER A 139 -14.94 2.06 -13.23
CA SER A 139 -14.70 1.15 -14.36
C SER A 139 -15.94 0.97 -15.22
N MET A 140 -17.10 0.70 -14.60
CA MET A 140 -18.36 0.48 -15.31
C MET A 140 -18.83 1.71 -16.09
N THR A 141 -18.62 2.90 -15.53
CA THR A 141 -19.07 4.17 -16.14
C THR A 141 -18.13 4.67 -17.23
N LEU A 142 -16.83 4.36 -17.14
CA LEU A 142 -15.80 4.85 -18.07
C LEU A 142 -15.45 3.86 -19.18
N TRP A 143 -15.96 2.62 -19.15
CA TRP A 143 -15.56 1.59 -20.11
C TRP A 143 -15.79 1.98 -21.58
N THR A 144 -16.84 2.75 -21.85
CA THR A 144 -17.20 3.19 -23.21
C THR A 144 -16.51 4.50 -23.62
N THR A 145 -16.19 5.38 -22.66
CA THR A 145 -15.66 6.73 -22.94
C THR A 145 -14.15 6.84 -22.75
N ALA A 146 -13.58 6.07 -21.82
CA ALA A 146 -12.16 6.07 -21.50
C ALA A 146 -11.70 4.65 -21.09
N PRO A 147 -11.63 3.69 -22.04
CA PRO A 147 -11.27 2.29 -21.74
C PRO A 147 -9.95 2.14 -20.95
N PRO A 148 -8.88 2.93 -21.20
CA PRO A 148 -7.66 2.88 -20.37
C PRO A 148 -7.89 3.18 -18.90
N VAL A 149 -8.67 4.21 -18.60
CA VAL A 149 -9.01 4.57 -17.22
C VAL A 149 -9.93 3.53 -16.59
N ALA A 150 -10.86 2.99 -17.36
CA ALA A 150 -11.76 1.95 -16.90
C ALA A 150 -11.03 0.64 -16.54
N ALA A 151 -9.99 0.27 -17.28
CA ALA A 151 -9.16 -0.89 -16.96
C ALA A 151 -8.34 -0.70 -15.67
N LEU A 152 -7.88 0.53 -15.37
CA LEU A 152 -7.25 0.84 -14.09
C LEU A 152 -8.26 0.68 -12.94
N GLY A 153 -9.50 1.13 -13.13
CA GLY A 153 -10.59 0.93 -12.18
C GLY A 153 -10.91 -0.55 -11.96
N LEU A 154 -10.96 -1.34 -13.04
CA LEU A 154 -11.17 -2.79 -12.96
C LEU A 154 -10.03 -3.47 -12.19
N TRP A 155 -8.78 -3.10 -12.48
CA TRP A 155 -7.61 -3.62 -11.78
C TRP A 155 -7.70 -3.36 -10.27
N LEU A 156 -7.91 -2.10 -9.88
CA LEU A 156 -8.03 -1.72 -8.47
C LEU A 156 -9.22 -2.37 -7.76
N ALA A 157 -10.31 -2.67 -8.48
CA ALA A 157 -11.47 -3.35 -7.90
C ALA A 157 -11.20 -4.82 -7.55
N THR A 158 -10.17 -5.43 -8.15
CA THR A 158 -9.85 -6.86 -8.01
C THR A 158 -8.63 -7.17 -7.15
N MET A 159 -7.90 -6.14 -6.70
CA MET A 159 -6.67 -6.25 -5.91
C MET A 159 -6.91 -5.81 -4.47
#